data_AF-A0AAT9G8H0-F1
#
_entry.id   AF-A0AAT9G8H0-F1
#
_cell.length_a   1.000
_cell.length_b   1.000
_cell.length_c   1.000
_cell.angle_alpha   90.00
_cell.angle_beta   90.00
_cell.angle_gamma   90.00
#
_symmetry.space_group_name_H-M   'P 1'
#
loop_
_entity.id
_entity.type
_entity.pdbx_description
1 polymer ?
#
loop_
_entity_poly.entity_id
_entity_poly.type
_entity_poly.pdbx_seq_one_letter_code
_entity_poly.pdbx_strand_id
1 'polypeptide(L)'
;MISKWGEVKSTEEQNFQSEAAVNSVSKIPHLNYRNTSPISDLGSDLDSDSKDDDTSSGGVNRQSCQKLANMIASKVKGWGLPQKLEEFHPLTEDDAFLLRIRSDHDFNLNFINKLMMRLSKQRPNNDFFNKQAVLSYMTSALIHEKRLPSLVNNESFNFMEYEKTKLLRQVQELYGNKIQQLEIISKKTTTTADKSQSNYLGLSQLNPQSIWYKVRKYLLELHGEFIDKSWFSQLEAVEEDMTCKKIILKPATTFIGDWIKHNYGRDMLDACKSHNFTFEFIQADKGARAM
;
A
#
# COMPACT_ATOMS: atom_id res chain seq x y z
N MET A 1 25.79 30.95 -61.81
CA MET A 1 25.19 31.77 -60.74
C MET A 1 23.69 31.80 -60.95
N ILE A 2 22.97 31.24 -59.99
CA ILE A 2 21.57 31.48 -59.57
C ILE A 2 20.50 31.47 -60.67
N SER A 3 19.91 30.28 -60.85
CA SER A 3 18.58 30.10 -61.44
C SER A 3 17.50 30.42 -60.42
N LYS A 4 16.54 31.23 -60.84
CA LYS A 4 15.33 31.64 -60.12
C LYS A 4 14.24 30.60 -60.42
N TRP A 5 13.72 29.92 -59.42
CA TRP A 5 12.48 29.14 -59.50
C TRP A 5 11.65 29.41 -58.24
N GLY A 6 10.38 29.72 -58.45
CA GLY A 6 9.41 30.04 -57.41
C GLY A 6 8.58 28.83 -56.99
N GLU A 7 8.08 28.90 -55.76
CA GLU A 7 6.97 28.11 -55.23
C GLU A 7 5.95 29.12 -54.67
N VAL A 8 4.79 29.29 -55.30
CA VAL A 8 3.55 28.50 -55.16
C VAL A 8 3.02 28.54 -53.72
N LYS A 9 2.01 29.40 -53.52
CA LYS A 9 1.05 29.33 -52.41
C LYS A 9 -0.02 28.29 -52.74
N SER A 10 -0.36 27.43 -51.78
CA SER A 10 -1.65 26.74 -51.68
C SER A 10 -1.91 26.51 -50.19
N THR A 11 -2.77 27.27 -49.50
CA THR A 11 -4.23 27.08 -49.33
C THR A 11 -4.63 25.62 -49.16
N GLU A 12 -4.91 25.23 -47.92
CA GLU A 12 -5.98 24.31 -47.52
C GLU A 12 -6.20 24.42 -46.00
N GLU A 13 -6.89 25.50 -45.62
CA GLU A 13 -7.75 25.52 -44.44
C GLU A 13 -9.13 25.00 -44.87
N GLN A 14 -9.76 24.27 -43.94
CA GLN A 14 -11.19 23.94 -43.84
C GLN A 14 -11.65 22.60 -44.43
N ASN A 15 -11.96 21.66 -43.52
CA ASN A 15 -13.28 21.01 -43.55
C ASN A 15 -13.74 20.51 -42.16
N PHE A 16 -14.58 21.35 -41.55
CA PHE A 16 -15.94 21.05 -41.06
C PHE A 16 -16.19 20.13 -39.86
N GLN A 17 -16.75 20.80 -38.84
CA GLN A 17 -17.73 20.26 -37.91
C GLN A 17 -19.09 20.06 -38.58
N SER A 18 -19.70 18.90 -38.34
CA SER A 18 -21.14 18.60 -38.16
C SER A 18 -21.25 17.08 -38.15
N GLU A 19 -21.88 16.40 -37.19
CA GLU A 19 -23.30 16.47 -36.92
C GLU A 19 -23.63 16.19 -35.46
N ALA A 20 -24.57 16.98 -34.96
CA ALA A 20 -25.36 16.70 -33.77
C ALA A 20 -26.54 15.77 -34.12
N ALA A 21 -27.05 15.13 -33.07
CA ALA A 21 -28.37 14.54 -32.93
C ALA A 21 -28.59 13.13 -33.49
N VAL A 22 -28.42 12.13 -32.60
CA VAL A 22 -29.53 11.23 -32.29
C VAL A 22 -29.62 11.05 -30.78
N ASN A 23 -30.59 11.72 -30.18
CA ASN A 23 -31.01 11.54 -28.80
C ASN A 23 -32.06 10.43 -28.78
N SER A 24 -31.85 9.37 -28.00
CA SER A 24 -32.90 8.44 -27.57
C SER A 24 -32.49 7.77 -26.26
N VAL A 25 -32.69 8.53 -25.19
CA VAL A 25 -33.29 8.14 -23.91
C VAL A 25 -33.19 6.65 -23.53
N SER A 26 -32.32 6.35 -22.57
CA SER A 26 -32.66 5.43 -21.49
C SER A 26 -32.30 6.07 -20.14
N LYS A 27 -33.34 6.50 -19.43
CA LYS A 27 -33.27 6.96 -18.03
C LYS A 27 -32.72 5.82 -17.18
N ILE A 28 -31.56 6.02 -16.55
CA ILE A 28 -31.08 5.18 -15.44
C ILE A 28 -31.26 5.99 -14.15
N PRO A 29 -31.80 5.42 -13.06
CA PRO A 29 -32.19 6.18 -11.88
C PRO A 29 -30.95 6.71 -11.14
N HIS A 30 -31.00 7.97 -10.74
CA HIS A 30 -30.08 8.55 -9.78
C HIS A 30 -30.24 7.85 -8.42
N LEU A 31 -29.36 6.90 -8.10
CA LEU A 31 -29.20 6.41 -6.74
C LEU A 31 -28.25 7.34 -5.99
N ASN A 32 -28.84 8.30 -5.28
CA ASN A 32 -28.19 9.01 -4.19
C ASN A 32 -27.79 8.00 -3.12
N TYR A 33 -26.49 7.72 -2.98
CA TYR A 33 -25.96 7.14 -1.76
C TYR A 33 -25.24 8.21 -0.95
N ARG A 34 -26.02 8.78 -0.02
CA ARG A 34 -25.52 9.47 1.17
C ARG A 34 -24.58 8.55 1.93
N ASN A 35 -23.54 9.17 2.49
CA ASN A 35 -22.76 8.73 3.64
C ASN A 35 -23.50 7.74 4.54
N THR A 36 -22.92 6.57 4.75
CA THR A 36 -23.21 5.74 5.91
C THR A 36 -21.93 5.56 6.71
N SER A 37 -21.76 6.42 7.70
CA SER A 37 -21.05 6.08 8.93
C SER A 37 -21.62 4.78 9.52
N PRO A 38 -20.83 3.93 10.19
CA PRO A 38 -21.35 2.72 10.81
C PRO A 38 -22.28 3.07 11.96
N ILE A 39 -23.47 2.48 11.90
CA ILE A 39 -24.56 2.52 12.86
C ILE A 39 -24.06 2.06 14.24
N SER A 40 -24.26 2.94 15.20
CA SER A 40 -24.42 2.63 16.61
C SER A 40 -25.82 2.09 16.90
N ASP A 41 -25.88 1.12 17.81
CA ASP A 41 -26.98 0.86 18.75
C ASP A 41 -28.09 -0.15 18.37
N LEU A 42 -28.64 -0.74 19.44
CA LEU A 42 -29.60 -1.86 19.61
C LEU A 42 -28.94 -3.25 19.75
N GLY A 43 -29.00 -3.92 20.90
CA GLY A 43 -29.73 -3.65 22.13
C GLY A 43 -29.42 -4.72 23.18
N SER A 44 -29.68 -4.35 24.42
CA SER A 44 -29.56 -5.10 25.66
C SER A 44 -30.45 -6.34 25.69
N ASP A 45 -29.99 -7.36 26.43
CA ASP A 45 -30.68 -7.90 27.61
C ASP A 45 -30.02 -9.21 28.01
N LEU A 46 -29.54 -9.28 29.25
CA LEU A 46 -29.69 -10.42 30.17
C LEU A 46 -28.96 -10.08 31.47
N ASP A 47 -29.77 -9.65 32.45
CA ASP A 47 -29.46 -9.79 33.87
C ASP A 47 -29.27 -11.27 34.21
N SER A 48 -28.27 -11.57 35.04
CA SER A 48 -28.37 -12.58 36.09
C SER A 48 -27.29 -12.33 37.13
N ASP A 49 -27.79 -11.85 38.26
CA ASP A 49 -27.24 -11.86 39.61
C ASP A 49 -26.32 -13.07 39.91
N SER A 50 -25.12 -12.81 40.41
CA SER A 50 -24.50 -13.64 41.45
C SER A 50 -23.43 -12.82 42.17
N LYS A 51 -23.71 -12.53 43.44
CA LYS A 51 -22.72 -12.16 44.44
C LYS A 51 -21.74 -13.32 44.60
N ASP A 52 -20.46 -13.01 44.75
CA ASP A 52 -19.55 -13.64 45.71
C ASP A 52 -18.34 -12.72 45.92
N ASP A 53 -17.99 -12.57 47.19
CA ASP A 53 -16.97 -11.69 47.76
C ASP A 53 -15.55 -12.30 47.66
N ASP A 54 -14.57 -11.45 48.00
CA ASP A 54 -13.21 -11.73 48.48
C ASP A 54 -12.02 -11.91 47.50
N THR A 55 -11.18 -10.87 47.53
CA THR A 55 -9.70 -10.81 47.45
C THR A 55 -8.91 -12.10 47.21
N SER A 56 -8.07 -12.12 46.16
CA SER A 56 -6.60 -12.34 46.26
C SER A 56 -5.93 -12.36 44.87
N SER A 57 -4.68 -11.88 44.87
CA SER A 57 -3.64 -12.03 43.85
C SER A 57 -3.57 -13.41 43.18
N GLY A 58 -3.32 -13.46 41.86
CA GLY A 58 -2.63 -14.58 41.23
C GLY A 58 -3.22 -15.11 39.92
N GLY A 59 -2.46 -14.96 38.84
CA GLY A 59 -2.46 -15.87 37.69
C GLY A 59 -3.62 -15.72 36.70
N VAL A 60 -3.40 -15.00 35.60
CA VAL A 60 -4.30 -15.07 34.43
C VAL A 60 -4.27 -16.50 33.88
N ASN A 61 -5.38 -17.22 34.08
CA ASN A 61 -5.57 -18.61 33.71
C ASN A 61 -5.31 -18.84 32.22
N ARG A 62 -4.30 -19.66 31.90
CA ARG A 62 -3.90 -20.08 30.54
C ARG A 62 -5.07 -20.68 29.74
N GLN A 63 -6.05 -21.29 30.41
CA GLN A 63 -7.28 -21.81 29.82
C GLN A 63 -8.18 -20.70 29.26
N SER A 64 -8.19 -19.52 29.90
CA SER A 64 -8.99 -18.36 29.48
C SER A 64 -8.41 -17.73 28.21
N CYS A 65 -7.09 -17.59 28.14
CA CYS A 65 -6.38 -17.15 26.93
C CYS A 65 -6.54 -18.15 25.76
N GLN A 66 -6.52 -19.46 26.05
CA GLN A 66 -6.74 -20.49 25.03
C GLN A 66 -8.19 -20.50 24.51
N LYS A 67 -9.19 -20.28 25.39
CA LYS A 67 -10.59 -20.10 25.00
C LYS A 67 -10.77 -18.87 24.10
N LEU A 68 -10.12 -17.75 24.44
CA LEU A 68 -10.12 -16.54 23.62
C LEU A 68 -9.45 -16.77 22.26
N ALA A 69 -8.29 -17.42 22.22
CA ALA A 69 -7.60 -17.78 20.98
C ALA A 69 -8.43 -18.72 20.09
N ASN A 70 -9.10 -19.72 20.68
CA ASN A 70 -9.95 -20.65 19.95
C ASN A 70 -11.26 -19.99 19.48
N MET A 71 -11.79 -19.04 20.25
CA MET A 71 -12.96 -18.23 19.89
C MET A 71 -12.64 -17.20 18.79
N ILE A 72 -11.42 -16.64 18.79
CA ILE A 72 -10.91 -15.81 17.69
C ILE A 72 -10.70 -16.70 16.46
N ALA A 73 -10.04 -17.85 16.58
CA ALA A 73 -9.82 -18.78 15.47
C ALA A 73 -11.13 -19.34 14.88
N SER A 74 -12.16 -19.53 15.69
CA SER A 74 -13.49 -19.94 15.21
C SER A 74 -14.27 -18.78 14.57
N LYS A 75 -14.11 -17.54 15.05
CA LYS A 75 -14.67 -16.33 14.41
C LYS A 75 -13.94 -15.94 13.11
N VAL A 76 -12.64 -16.23 12.99
CA VAL A 76 -11.83 -15.98 11.77
C VAL A 76 -12.27 -16.86 10.60
N LYS A 77 -12.99 -17.97 10.82
CA LYS A 77 -13.53 -18.80 9.72
C LYS A 77 -14.54 -18.07 8.80
N GLY A 78 -15.02 -16.87 9.18
CA GLY A 78 -15.94 -16.07 8.37
C GLY A 78 -15.34 -14.83 7.69
N TRP A 79 -14.10 -14.45 8.03
CA TRP A 79 -13.41 -13.28 7.47
C TRP A 79 -12.11 -13.81 6.85
N GLY A 80 -12.03 -13.84 5.52
CA GLY A 80 -10.89 -14.41 4.79
C GLY A 80 -9.55 -13.95 5.35
N LEU A 81 -8.53 -14.82 5.33
CA LEU A 81 -7.18 -14.45 5.72
C LEU A 81 -6.73 -13.20 4.92
N PRO A 82 -5.96 -12.28 5.51
CA PRO A 82 -5.40 -11.16 4.75
C PRO A 82 -4.53 -11.69 3.62
N GLN A 83 -4.90 -11.38 2.38
CA GLN A 83 -4.21 -11.79 1.15
C GLN A 83 -3.59 -10.58 0.46
N LYS A 84 -2.45 -10.77 -0.22
CA LYS A 84 -1.85 -9.72 -1.04
C LYS A 84 -2.66 -9.46 -2.30
N LEU A 85 -2.52 -8.26 -2.86
CA LEU A 85 -3.23 -7.88 -4.10
C LEU A 85 -2.95 -8.87 -5.24
N GLU A 86 -1.70 -9.33 -5.37
CA GLU A 86 -1.28 -10.28 -6.41
C GLU A 86 -1.91 -11.67 -6.30
N GLU A 87 -2.42 -12.06 -5.13
CA GLU A 87 -3.10 -13.35 -4.94
C GLU A 87 -4.47 -13.39 -5.63
N PHE A 88 -5.05 -12.24 -5.94
CA PHE A 88 -6.32 -12.12 -6.66
C PHE A 88 -6.14 -12.01 -8.18
N HIS A 89 -4.90 -12.13 -8.68
CA HIS A 89 -4.60 -12.07 -10.11
C HIS A 89 -4.62 -13.48 -10.74
N PRO A 90 -5.14 -13.64 -11.97
CA PRO A 90 -5.73 -12.60 -12.83
C PRO A 90 -7.21 -12.33 -12.50
N LEU A 91 -7.64 -11.10 -12.75
CA LEU A 91 -9.06 -10.76 -12.78
C LEU A 91 -9.72 -11.37 -14.03
N THR A 92 -11.02 -11.63 -13.94
CA THR A 92 -11.83 -12.15 -15.05
C THR A 92 -12.44 -11.02 -15.88
N GLU A 93 -13.01 -11.35 -17.05
CA GLU A 93 -13.72 -10.34 -17.86
C GLU A 93 -14.95 -9.78 -17.12
N ASP A 94 -15.65 -10.59 -16.31
CA ASP A 94 -16.76 -10.11 -15.47
C ASP A 94 -16.30 -9.05 -14.46
N ASP A 95 -15.13 -9.26 -13.84
CA ASP A 95 -14.52 -8.27 -12.94
C ASP A 95 -14.17 -6.99 -13.70
N ALA A 96 -13.55 -7.12 -14.88
CA ALA A 96 -13.20 -5.97 -15.71
C ALA A 96 -14.44 -5.21 -16.18
N PHE A 97 -15.51 -5.89 -16.56
CA PHE A 97 -16.79 -5.29 -16.90
C PHE A 97 -17.34 -4.45 -15.74
N LEU A 98 -17.34 -5.01 -14.52
CA LEU A 98 -17.74 -4.26 -13.31
C LEU A 98 -16.84 -3.05 -13.06
N LEU A 99 -15.53 -3.18 -13.27
CA LEU A 99 -14.57 -2.09 -13.07
C LEU A 99 -14.77 -0.96 -14.09
N ARG A 100 -15.04 -1.27 -15.35
CA ARG A 100 -15.34 -0.28 -16.40
C ARG A 100 -16.56 0.56 -16.02
N ILE A 101 -17.64 -0.10 -15.60
CA ILE A 101 -18.87 0.57 -15.17
C ILE A 101 -18.61 1.45 -13.95
N ARG A 102 -17.89 0.95 -12.94
CA ARG A 102 -17.66 1.67 -11.68
C ARG A 102 -16.68 2.84 -11.81
N SER A 103 -15.71 2.72 -12.72
CA SER A 103 -14.69 3.75 -12.92
C SER A 103 -15.05 4.76 -13.99
N ASP A 104 -16.08 4.51 -14.79
CA ASP A 104 -16.43 5.30 -15.98
C ASP A 104 -15.27 5.39 -17.00
N HIS A 105 -14.51 4.31 -17.12
CA HIS A 105 -13.40 4.20 -18.06
C HIS A 105 -13.42 2.85 -18.77
N ASP A 106 -13.28 2.87 -20.10
CA ASP A 106 -13.32 1.67 -20.93
C ASP A 106 -11.95 0.99 -21.05
N PHE A 107 -11.26 0.73 -19.94
CA PHE A 107 -9.98 0.02 -19.95
C PHE A 107 -10.14 -1.47 -20.22
N ASN A 108 -9.33 -2.04 -21.11
CA ASN A 108 -9.39 -3.46 -21.42
C ASN A 108 -8.84 -4.34 -20.26
N LEU A 109 -9.20 -5.63 -20.25
CA LEU A 109 -8.80 -6.56 -19.19
C LEU A 109 -7.27 -6.69 -19.05
N ASN A 110 -6.56 -6.68 -20.18
CA ASN A 110 -5.10 -6.78 -20.20
C ASN A 110 -4.44 -5.62 -19.44
N PHE A 111 -4.88 -4.39 -19.71
CA PHE A 111 -4.41 -3.20 -19.01
C PHE A 111 -4.74 -3.26 -17.52
N ILE A 112 -5.98 -3.60 -17.17
CA ILE A 112 -6.44 -3.69 -15.77
C ILE A 112 -5.57 -4.69 -14.98
N ASN A 113 -5.32 -5.88 -15.52
CA ASN A 113 -4.48 -6.89 -14.87
C ASN A 113 -3.01 -6.44 -14.75
N LYS A 114 -2.45 -5.80 -15.79
CA LYS A 114 -1.09 -5.23 -15.70
C LYS A 114 -1.01 -4.10 -14.67
N LEU A 115 -2.05 -3.27 -14.55
CA LEU A 115 -2.14 -2.22 -13.54
C LEU A 115 -2.20 -2.80 -12.14
N MET A 116 -3.02 -3.83 -11.92
CA MET A 116 -3.10 -4.55 -10.65
C MET A 116 -1.73 -5.07 -10.19
N MET A 117 -1.00 -5.73 -11.09
CA MET A 117 0.35 -6.22 -10.81
C MET A 117 1.35 -5.09 -10.55
N ARG A 118 1.21 -3.94 -11.22
CA ARG A 118 2.05 -2.77 -10.93
C ARG A 118 1.75 -2.20 -9.55
N LEU A 119 0.47 -2.11 -9.17
CA LEU A 119 0.04 -1.61 -7.86
C LEU A 119 0.50 -2.53 -6.72
N SER A 120 0.51 -3.85 -6.90
CA SER A 120 1.01 -4.78 -5.86
C SER A 120 2.48 -4.50 -5.55
N LYS A 121 3.29 -4.28 -6.59
CA LYS A 121 4.72 -3.94 -6.45
C LYS A 121 4.95 -2.58 -5.82
N GLN A 122 4.10 -1.60 -6.15
CA GLN A 122 4.21 -0.24 -5.60
C GLN A 122 3.77 -0.17 -4.13
N ARG A 123 2.85 -1.04 -3.71
CA ARG A 123 2.29 -1.07 -2.35
C ARG A 123 2.21 -2.52 -1.84
N PRO A 124 3.36 -3.14 -1.50
CA PRO A 124 3.40 -4.55 -1.09
C PRO A 124 2.68 -4.83 0.23
N ASN A 125 2.45 -3.80 1.05
CA ASN A 125 1.86 -3.95 2.40
C ASN A 125 0.34 -3.73 2.42
N ASN A 126 -0.29 -3.59 1.26
CA ASN A 126 -1.75 -3.58 1.16
C ASN A 126 -2.29 -5.01 1.20
N ASP A 127 -2.99 -5.34 2.28
CA ASP A 127 -3.69 -6.61 2.43
C ASP A 127 -5.20 -6.46 2.18
N PHE A 128 -5.82 -7.51 1.63
CA PHE A 128 -7.23 -7.57 1.28
C PHE A 128 -7.86 -8.83 1.87
N PHE A 129 -9.09 -8.71 2.37
CA PHE A 129 -9.81 -9.82 3.02
C PHE A 129 -10.76 -10.55 2.08
N ASN A 130 -11.07 -9.96 0.91
CA ASN A 130 -11.95 -10.55 -0.10
C ASN A 130 -11.82 -9.81 -1.44
N LYS A 131 -12.35 -10.44 -2.50
CA LYS A 131 -12.33 -9.94 -3.87
C LYS A 131 -13.07 -8.59 -4.04
N GLN A 132 -14.14 -8.36 -3.28
CA GLN A 132 -14.90 -7.10 -3.37
C GLN A 132 -14.08 -5.89 -2.88
N ALA A 133 -13.25 -6.08 -1.83
CA ALA A 133 -12.31 -5.07 -1.38
C ALA A 133 -11.26 -4.77 -2.46
N VAL A 134 -10.75 -5.80 -3.15
CA VAL A 134 -9.84 -5.64 -4.30
C VAL A 134 -10.49 -4.86 -5.43
N LEU A 135 -11.73 -5.19 -5.82
CA LEU A 135 -12.45 -4.47 -6.87
C LEU A 135 -12.71 -3.01 -6.50
N SER A 136 -12.99 -2.71 -5.23
CA SER A 136 -13.18 -1.34 -4.75
C SER A 136 -11.88 -0.52 -4.82
N TYR A 137 -10.76 -1.14 -4.45
CA TYR A 137 -9.43 -0.55 -4.58
C TYR A 137 -9.05 -0.32 -6.05
N MET A 138 -9.25 -1.33 -6.91
CA MET A 138 -8.98 -1.22 -8.35
C MET A 138 -9.87 -0.16 -9.01
N THR A 139 -11.14 -0.05 -8.62
CA THR A 139 -12.04 1.03 -9.08
C THR A 139 -11.43 2.39 -8.77
N SER A 140 -10.98 2.61 -7.52
CA SER A 140 -10.36 3.86 -7.10
C SER A 140 -9.08 4.16 -7.89
N ALA A 141 -8.26 3.14 -8.15
CA ALA A 141 -7.05 3.28 -8.96
C ALA A 141 -7.35 3.65 -10.42
N LEU A 142 -8.40 3.07 -11.01
CA LEU A 142 -8.83 3.35 -12.39
C LEU A 142 -9.46 4.74 -12.53
N ILE A 143 -10.27 5.18 -11.56
CA ILE A 143 -10.81 6.56 -11.53
C ILE A 143 -9.68 7.60 -11.54
N HIS A 144 -8.60 7.31 -10.84
CA HIS A 144 -7.43 8.19 -10.77
C HIS A 144 -6.35 7.87 -11.81
N GLU A 145 -6.65 7.00 -12.78
CA GLU A 145 -5.72 6.70 -13.86
C GLU A 145 -5.62 7.88 -14.82
N LYS A 146 -4.39 8.35 -15.07
CA LYS A 146 -4.15 9.53 -15.91
C LYS A 146 -3.97 9.17 -17.38
N ARG A 147 -3.82 7.88 -17.69
CA ARG A 147 -3.64 7.39 -19.06
C ARG A 147 -5.00 7.14 -19.70
N LEU A 148 -5.13 7.57 -20.95
CA LEU A 148 -6.38 7.38 -21.70
C LEU A 148 -6.51 5.94 -22.21
N PRO A 149 -7.72 5.34 -22.16
CA PRO A 149 -7.96 4.00 -22.71
C PRO A 149 -7.51 3.83 -24.16
N SER A 150 -7.73 4.84 -25.01
CA SER A 150 -7.31 4.83 -26.43
C SER A 150 -5.82 4.61 -26.66
N LEU A 151 -4.98 4.93 -25.67
CA LEU A 151 -3.53 4.80 -25.75
C LEU A 151 -3.01 3.50 -25.15
N VAL A 152 -3.74 2.93 -24.19
CA VAL A 152 -3.27 1.81 -23.38
C VAL A 152 -4.02 0.51 -23.64
N ASN A 153 -5.16 0.55 -24.32
CA ASN A 153 -5.94 -0.61 -24.73
C ASN A 153 -5.29 -1.33 -25.92
N ASN A 154 -4.05 -1.78 -25.75
CA ASN A 154 -3.36 -2.63 -26.71
C ASN A 154 -2.80 -3.86 -26.00
N GLU A 155 -2.80 -5.00 -26.68
CA GLU A 155 -2.39 -6.28 -26.08
C GLU A 155 -0.91 -6.28 -25.66
N SER A 156 -0.08 -5.58 -26.41
CA SER A 156 1.35 -5.43 -26.18
C SER A 156 1.69 -4.34 -25.15
N PHE A 157 0.71 -3.76 -24.45
CA PHE A 157 0.93 -2.60 -23.60
C PHE A 157 1.97 -2.91 -22.53
N ASN A 158 2.96 -2.02 -22.41
CA ASN A 158 3.99 -2.12 -21.40
C ASN A 158 4.20 -0.77 -20.74
N PHE A 159 4.12 -0.74 -19.41
CA PHE A 159 4.30 0.48 -18.64
C PHE A 159 5.68 1.12 -18.81
N MET A 160 6.74 0.30 -18.87
CA MET A 160 8.11 0.80 -19.02
C MET A 160 8.33 1.42 -20.39
N GLU A 161 7.83 0.74 -21.44
CA GLU A 161 7.91 1.27 -22.81
C GLU A 161 7.10 2.56 -22.93
N TYR A 162 5.89 2.59 -22.38
CA TYR A 162 5.05 3.78 -22.33
C TYR A 162 5.76 4.98 -21.67
N GLU A 163 6.41 4.76 -20.53
CA GLU A 163 7.19 5.80 -19.82
C GLU A 163 8.38 6.27 -20.66
N LYS A 164 9.10 5.34 -21.30
CA LYS A 164 10.22 5.65 -22.18
C LYS A 164 9.79 6.48 -23.39
N THR A 165 8.70 6.10 -24.06
CA THR A 165 8.14 6.86 -25.20
C THR A 165 7.67 8.24 -24.76
N LYS A 166 7.02 8.35 -23.61
CA LYS A 166 6.59 9.64 -23.05
C LYS A 166 7.77 10.56 -22.79
N LEU A 167 8.85 10.05 -22.20
CA LEU A 167 10.08 10.82 -21.97
C LEU A 167 10.74 11.24 -23.28
N LEU A 168 10.84 10.31 -24.25
CA LEU A 168 11.40 10.63 -25.57
C LEU A 168 10.60 11.75 -26.25
N ARG A 169 9.27 11.69 -26.20
CA ARG A 169 8.41 12.74 -26.76
C ARG A 169 8.67 14.10 -26.11
N GLN A 170 8.77 14.14 -24.78
CA GLN A 170 9.07 15.38 -24.05
C GLN A 170 10.45 15.95 -24.40
N VAL A 171 11.44 15.09 -24.61
CA VAL A 171 12.77 15.51 -25.06
C VAL A 171 12.73 16.05 -26.49
N GLN A 172 11.99 15.40 -27.40
CA GLN A 172 11.82 15.86 -28.77
C GLN A 172 11.06 17.19 -28.87
N GLU A 173 10.08 17.42 -27.99
CA GLU A 173 9.37 18.70 -27.88
C GLU A 173 10.32 19.86 -27.53
N LEU A 174 11.41 19.62 -26.78
CA LEU A 174 12.37 20.65 -26.36
C LEU A 174 13.58 20.80 -27.29
N TYR A 175 14.12 19.68 -27.78
CA TYR A 175 15.38 19.64 -28.54
C TYR A 175 15.18 19.33 -30.03
N GLY A 176 13.93 19.16 -30.45
CA GLY A 176 13.54 18.75 -31.79
C GLY A 176 13.73 17.25 -32.03
N ASN A 177 13.25 16.80 -33.19
CA ASN A 177 13.21 15.38 -33.58
C ASN A 177 14.58 14.76 -33.93
N LYS A 178 15.68 15.40 -33.54
CA LYS A 178 17.05 14.90 -33.74
C LYS A 178 17.40 13.77 -32.77
N ILE A 179 16.76 13.75 -31.60
CA ILE A 179 16.93 12.68 -30.61
C ILE A 179 15.89 11.60 -30.90
N GLN A 180 16.35 10.44 -31.39
CA GLN A 180 15.47 9.34 -31.81
C GLN A 180 15.30 8.25 -30.74
N GLN A 181 16.21 8.17 -29.77
CA GLN A 181 16.21 7.12 -28.76
C GLN A 181 16.78 7.61 -27.42
N LEU A 182 16.32 6.97 -26.35
CA LEU A 182 16.84 7.15 -24.99
C LEU A 182 17.29 5.78 -24.46
N GLU A 183 18.45 5.75 -23.83
CA GLU A 183 18.92 4.59 -23.06
C GLU A 183 18.82 4.92 -21.57
N ILE A 184 18.04 4.13 -20.82
CA ILE A 184 17.87 4.32 -19.38
C ILE A 184 18.92 3.47 -18.67
N ILE A 185 20.01 4.09 -18.26
CA ILE A 185 21.05 3.44 -17.46
C ILE A 185 20.69 3.63 -15.98
N SER A 186 20.01 2.64 -15.41
CA SER A 186 19.87 2.58 -13.95
C SER A 186 21.23 2.23 -13.37
N LYS A 187 21.88 3.17 -12.68
CA LYS A 187 23.01 2.83 -11.82
C LYS A 187 22.45 1.92 -10.73
N LYS A 188 22.58 0.61 -10.91
CA LYS A 188 22.45 -0.33 -9.79
C LYS A 188 23.43 0.18 -8.74
N THR A 189 22.94 0.69 -7.63
CA THR A 189 23.73 0.69 -6.41
C THR A 189 24.03 -0.78 -6.18
N THR A 190 25.23 -1.20 -6.54
CA THR A 190 25.76 -2.51 -6.15
C THR A 190 25.77 -2.51 -4.63
N THR A 191 24.72 -3.06 -4.03
CA THR A 191 24.87 -3.76 -2.77
C THR A 191 25.77 -4.94 -3.10
N THR A 192 27.08 -4.70 -3.00
CA THR A 192 28.07 -5.76 -2.93
C THR A 192 27.64 -6.65 -1.78
N ALA A 193 27.39 -7.92 -2.10
CA ALA A 193 27.30 -9.01 -1.15
C ALA A 193 28.69 -9.22 -0.54
N ASP A 194 29.17 -8.27 0.24
CA ASP A 194 30.26 -8.50 1.18
C ASP A 194 29.61 -8.95 2.49
N LYS A 195 29.75 -10.25 2.78
CA LYS A 195 29.61 -10.81 4.11
C LYS A 195 30.78 -10.35 4.99
N SER A 196 30.97 -9.05 5.13
CA SER A 196 31.86 -8.46 6.12
C SER A 196 30.99 -7.62 7.05
N GLN A 197 31.14 -7.87 8.36
CA GLN A 197 30.40 -7.18 9.43
C GLN A 197 30.21 -5.70 9.09
N SER A 198 28.97 -5.32 8.76
CA SER A 198 28.64 -3.93 8.56
C SER A 198 28.82 -3.22 9.90
N ASN A 199 29.86 -2.40 9.99
CA ASN A 199 29.99 -1.35 11.00
C ASN A 199 28.93 -0.27 10.74
N TYR A 200 27.66 -0.67 10.68
CA TYR A 200 26.55 0.27 10.60
C TYR A 200 26.45 0.97 11.97
N LEU A 201 26.82 2.25 12.00
CA LEU A 201 26.92 3.06 13.21
C LEU A 201 25.61 3.09 14.03
N GLY A 202 24.47 2.86 13.38
CA GLY A 202 23.17 2.82 14.07
C GLY A 202 22.96 1.60 14.96
N LEU A 203 23.66 0.48 14.71
CA LEU A 203 23.61 -0.73 15.54
C LEU A 203 24.71 -0.74 16.61
N SER A 204 25.85 -0.07 16.38
CA SER A 204 26.96 -0.04 17.33
C SER A 204 26.65 0.70 18.64
N GLN A 205 25.58 1.51 18.65
CA GLN A 205 25.08 2.22 19.83
C GLN A 205 24.19 1.34 20.73
N LEU A 206 23.76 0.17 20.25
CA LEU A 206 22.86 -0.74 20.96
C LEU A 206 23.64 -1.90 21.59
N ASN A 207 23.14 -2.42 22.71
CA ASN A 207 23.71 -3.60 23.34
C ASN A 207 23.45 -4.85 22.46
N PRO A 208 24.48 -5.58 21.99
CA PRO A 208 24.30 -6.76 21.14
C PRO A 208 23.47 -7.89 21.75
N GLN A 209 23.32 -7.93 23.08
CA GLN A 209 22.51 -8.93 23.77
C GLN A 209 21.04 -8.54 23.90
N SER A 210 20.71 -7.26 23.71
CA SER A 210 19.33 -6.75 23.79
C SER A 210 18.45 -7.38 22.71
N ILE A 211 17.19 -7.62 23.05
CA ILE A 211 16.19 -8.13 22.11
C ILE A 211 15.95 -7.09 21.01
N TRP A 212 15.95 -5.80 21.36
CA TRP A 212 15.84 -4.72 20.38
C TRP A 212 16.95 -4.77 19.33
N TYR A 213 18.20 -5.02 19.74
CA TYR A 213 19.31 -5.16 18.81
C TYR A 213 19.06 -6.29 17.80
N LYS A 214 18.60 -7.45 18.27
CA LYS A 214 18.31 -8.62 17.41
C LYS A 214 17.17 -8.34 16.44
N VAL A 215 16.09 -7.72 16.93
CA VAL A 215 14.93 -7.31 16.12
C VAL A 215 15.32 -6.26 15.09
N ARG A 216 16.01 -5.20 15.50
CA ARG A 216 16.45 -4.12 14.60
C ARG A 216 17.45 -4.61 13.56
N LYS A 217 18.35 -5.53 13.93
CA LYS A 217 19.27 -6.18 12.99
C LYS A 217 18.51 -6.96 11.91
N TYR A 218 17.50 -7.75 12.30
CA TYR A 218 16.66 -8.47 11.35
C TYR A 218 15.94 -7.54 10.38
N LEU A 219 15.36 -6.44 10.89
CA LEU A 219 14.68 -5.44 10.06
C LEU A 219 15.63 -4.69 9.12
N LEU A 220 16.85 -4.43 9.56
CA LEU A 220 17.92 -3.86 8.75
C LEU A 220 18.29 -4.80 7.59
N GLU A 221 18.41 -6.10 7.85
CA GLU A 221 18.68 -7.11 6.82
C GLU A 221 17.53 -7.23 5.80
N LEU A 222 16.28 -7.02 6.23
CA LEU A 222 15.11 -7.07 5.34
C LEU A 222 14.91 -5.80 4.48
N HIS A 223 15.02 -4.62 5.08
CA HIS A 223 14.64 -3.35 4.44
C HIS A 223 15.82 -2.47 4.04
N GLY A 224 17.02 -2.75 4.55
CA GLY A 224 18.23 -2.00 4.28
C GLY A 224 18.42 -0.75 5.14
N GLU A 225 19.63 -0.19 5.08
CA GLU A 225 20.12 0.90 5.93
C GLU A 225 19.32 2.20 5.83
N PHE A 226 18.76 2.49 4.66
CA PHE A 226 17.99 3.72 4.42
C PHE A 226 16.69 3.72 5.23
N ILE A 227 16.01 2.57 5.31
CA ILE A 227 14.76 2.42 6.05
C ILE A 227 15.04 2.44 7.55
N ASP A 228 16.10 1.79 8.02
CA ASP A 228 16.52 1.86 9.42
C ASP A 228 16.81 3.30 9.87
N LYS A 229 17.64 4.02 9.10
CA LYS A 229 17.97 5.41 9.40
C LYS A 229 16.74 6.33 9.40
N SER A 230 15.79 6.05 8.53
CA SER A 230 14.59 6.89 8.39
C SER A 230 13.54 6.59 9.46
N TRP A 231 13.45 5.35 9.96
CA TRP A 231 12.32 4.91 10.80
C TRP A 231 12.77 4.18 12.06
N PHE A 232 13.41 3.01 11.94
CA PHE A 232 13.68 2.15 13.10
C PHE A 232 14.71 2.74 14.07
N SER A 233 15.67 3.54 13.59
CA SER A 233 16.62 4.29 14.43
C SER A 233 15.97 5.35 15.31
N GLN A 234 14.72 5.73 15.02
CA GLN A 234 13.93 6.68 15.81
C GLN A 234 13.09 6.00 16.90
N LEU A 235 13.28 4.70 17.09
CA LEU A 235 12.66 3.91 18.16
C LEU A 235 13.69 3.64 19.26
N GLU A 236 13.32 4.00 20.48
CA GLU A 236 14.09 3.70 21.69
C GLU A 236 13.44 2.55 22.44
N ALA A 237 14.22 1.54 22.84
CA ALA A 237 13.73 0.47 23.72
C ALA A 237 13.71 0.97 25.17
N VAL A 238 12.50 1.14 25.70
CA VAL A 238 12.30 1.63 27.07
C VAL A 238 12.29 0.49 28.06
N GLU A 239 11.70 -0.65 27.68
CA GLU A 239 11.64 -1.83 28.54
C GLU A 239 11.71 -3.10 27.71
N GLU A 240 12.54 -4.04 28.14
CA GLU A 240 12.55 -5.41 27.64
C GLU A 240 12.05 -6.32 28.76
N ASP A 241 10.74 -6.55 28.79
CA ASP A 241 10.11 -7.41 29.77
C ASP A 241 10.36 -8.87 29.40
N MET A 242 11.32 -9.48 30.08
CA MET A 242 11.70 -10.88 29.90
C MET A 242 10.66 -11.86 30.46
N THR A 243 9.78 -11.38 31.33
CA THR A 243 8.75 -12.17 32.01
C THR A 243 7.50 -12.28 31.15
N CYS A 244 7.03 -11.16 30.61
CA CYS A 244 5.91 -11.13 29.65
C CYS A 244 6.35 -11.36 28.20
N LYS A 245 7.66 -11.46 27.94
CA LYS A 245 8.25 -11.59 26.60
C LYS A 245 7.75 -10.49 25.68
N LYS A 246 7.93 -9.25 26.12
CA LYS A 246 7.42 -8.07 25.45
C LYS A 246 8.46 -6.96 25.45
N ILE A 247 8.64 -6.30 24.31
CA ILE A 247 9.46 -5.10 24.20
C ILE A 247 8.58 -3.87 24.09
N ILE A 248 8.89 -2.86 24.90
CA ILE A 248 8.22 -1.57 24.90
C ILE A 248 9.13 -0.57 24.18
N LEU A 249 8.64 -0.07 23.05
CA LEU A 249 9.36 0.86 22.19
C LEU A 249 8.74 2.25 22.30
N LYS A 250 9.58 3.28 22.39
CA LYS A 250 9.16 4.68 22.36
C LYS A 250 9.57 5.28 21.01
N PRO A 251 8.60 5.66 20.16
CA PRO A 251 8.92 6.41 18.97
C PRO A 251 9.24 7.87 19.30
N ALA A 252 10.13 8.49 18.52
CA ALA A 252 10.47 9.91 18.69
C ALA A 252 9.25 10.85 18.56
N THR A 253 8.25 10.47 17.74
CA THR A 253 6.96 11.16 17.63
C THR A 253 5.82 10.15 17.49
N THR A 254 4.59 10.56 17.79
CA THR A 254 3.39 9.74 17.55
C THR A 254 3.24 9.34 16.09
N PHE A 255 3.52 10.27 15.17
CA PHE A 255 3.51 10.02 13.73
C PHE A 255 4.43 8.89 13.32
N ILE A 256 5.66 8.86 13.85
CA ILE A 256 6.62 7.78 13.55
C ILE A 256 6.09 6.44 14.04
N GLY A 257 5.53 6.38 15.26
CA GLY A 257 4.93 5.18 15.80
C GLY A 257 3.78 4.66 14.93
N ASP A 258 2.86 5.54 14.54
CA ASP A 258 1.71 5.18 13.70
C ASP A 258 2.14 4.75 12.30
N TRP A 259 3.09 5.46 11.70
CA TRP A 259 3.63 5.14 10.38
C TRP A 259 4.31 3.77 10.38
N ILE A 260 5.15 3.49 11.39
CA ILE A 260 5.83 2.20 11.52
C ILE A 260 4.81 1.08 11.77
N LYS A 261 3.82 1.30 12.63
CA LYS A 261 2.77 0.31 12.91
C LYS A 261 1.97 -0.05 11.67
N HIS A 262 1.64 0.93 10.83
CA HIS A 262 0.87 0.72 9.62
C HIS A 262 1.70 0.06 8.50
N ASN A 263 2.92 0.55 8.26
CA ASN A 263 3.72 0.15 7.11
C ASN A 263 4.64 -1.04 7.39
N TYR A 264 5.16 -1.18 8.61
CA TYR A 264 6.15 -2.19 8.98
C TYR A 264 5.69 -3.04 10.17
N GLY A 265 4.45 -2.89 10.64
CA GLY A 265 3.95 -3.55 11.85
C GLY A 265 3.97 -5.08 11.76
N ARG A 266 3.74 -5.64 10.57
CA ARG A 266 3.85 -7.09 10.33
C ARG A 266 5.31 -7.54 10.44
N ASP A 267 6.22 -6.87 9.75
CA ASP A 267 7.65 -7.22 9.75
C ASP A 267 8.25 -7.10 11.16
N MET A 268 7.86 -6.05 11.90
CA MET A 268 8.19 -5.87 13.32
C MET A 268 7.68 -7.03 14.18
N LEU A 269 6.44 -7.46 13.96
CA LEU A 269 5.83 -8.56 14.70
C LEU A 269 6.54 -9.88 14.42
N ASP A 270 6.87 -10.14 13.16
CA ASP A 270 7.55 -11.37 12.74
C ASP A 270 9.00 -11.40 13.24
N ALA A 271 9.69 -10.26 13.23
CA ALA A 271 11.01 -10.10 13.85
C ALA A 271 10.98 -10.39 15.35
N CYS A 272 9.99 -9.85 16.08
CA CYS A 272 9.84 -10.09 17.52
C CYS A 272 9.49 -11.56 17.81
N LYS A 273 8.56 -12.14 17.05
CA LYS A 273 8.15 -13.56 17.19
C LYS A 273 9.30 -14.52 16.96
N SER A 274 10.21 -14.21 16.04
CA SER A 274 11.43 -15.01 15.80
C SER A 274 12.32 -15.13 17.04
N HIS A 275 12.16 -14.22 18.01
CA HIS A 275 12.84 -14.24 19.30
C HIS A 275 11.92 -14.59 20.47
N ASN A 276 10.68 -15.03 20.21
CA ASN A 276 9.61 -15.28 21.17
C ASN A 276 9.12 -14.02 21.92
N PHE A 277 9.26 -12.83 21.35
CA PHE A 277 8.78 -11.57 21.91
C PHE A 277 7.58 -11.01 21.13
N THR A 278 6.85 -10.10 21.78
CA THR A 278 5.89 -9.19 21.16
C THR A 278 6.34 -7.75 21.39
N PHE A 279 5.79 -6.78 20.65
CA PHE A 279 6.14 -5.37 20.85
C PHE A 279 4.92 -4.50 21.11
N GLU A 280 5.11 -3.41 21.85
CA GLU A 280 4.13 -2.34 22.00
C GLU A 280 4.81 -0.97 21.93
N PHE A 281 4.10 0.03 21.41
CA PHE A 281 4.55 1.42 21.47
C PHE A 281 4.00 2.11 22.70
N ILE A 282 4.85 2.83 23.44
CA ILE A 282 4.38 3.77 24.46
C ILE A 282 3.59 4.87 23.74
N GLN A 283 2.34 5.08 24.16
CA GLN A 283 1.63 6.28 23.78
C GLN A 283 2.40 7.47 24.37
N ALA A 284 2.92 8.35 23.51
CA ALA A 284 3.54 9.57 23.96
C ALA A 284 2.53 10.30 24.87
N ASP A 285 2.92 10.50 26.12
CA ASP A 285 2.10 11.10 27.16
C ASP A 285 1.46 12.38 26.59
N LYS A 286 0.13 12.49 26.68
CA LYS A 286 -0.55 13.75 26.36
C LYS A 286 -0.03 14.76 27.37
N GLY A 287 0.94 15.57 26.93
CA GLY A 287 1.63 16.53 27.77
C GLY A 287 0.65 17.21 28.71
N ALA A 288 0.96 17.13 30.00
CA ALA A 288 0.31 17.88 31.06
C ALA A 288 0.13 19.32 30.58
N ARG A 289 -1.14 19.67 30.32
CA ARG A 289 -1.56 21.03 30.02
C ARG A 289 -1.34 21.81 31.30
N ALA A 290 -0.24 22.55 31.36
CA ALA A 290 0.02 23.53 32.40
C ALA A 290 -1.23 24.42 32.53
N MET A 291 -1.86 24.33 33.70
CA MET A 291 -2.73 25.38 34.22
C MET A 291 -1.86 26.34 35.02
#